data_AF-A0A258WWT5-F1
#
_entry.id   AF-A0A258WWT5-F1
#
_cell.length_a   1.000
_cell.length_b   1.000
_cell.length_c   1.000
_cell.angle_alpha   90.00
_cell.angle_beta   90.00
_cell.angle_gamma   90.00
#
_symmetry.space_group_name_H-M   'P 1'
#
loop_
_entity.id
_entity.type
_entity.pdbx_description
1 polymer ?
#
loop_
_entity_poly.entity_id
_entity_poly.type
_entity_poly.pdbx_seq_one_letter_code
_entity_poly.pdbx_strand_id
1 'polypeptide(L)' 'MPENTSLATRGRPKAAGSEKNMRLTIYLTNDEKAQIEQFAKELGMSPTAFVKFSTFSQMKQQKA' A
#
# COMPACT_ATOMS: atom_id res chain seq x y z
N MET A 1 1.31 58.03 -10.36
CA MET A 1 2.01 56.85 -9.79
C MET A 1 1.23 55.62 -10.23
N PRO A 2 1.79 54.66 -10.99
CA PRO A 2 1.06 53.44 -11.34
C PRO A 2 1.21 52.41 -10.22
N GLU A 3 0.08 51.83 -9.83
CA GLU A 3 -0.06 50.88 -8.72
C GLU A 3 0.13 49.46 -9.27
N ASN A 4 1.35 48.93 -9.16
CA ASN A 4 1.64 47.54 -9.53
C ASN A 4 1.10 46.60 -8.46
N THR A 5 -0.14 46.14 -8.60
CA THR A 5 -0.69 45.02 -7.82
C THR A 5 -0.23 43.70 -8.42
N SER A 6 0.96 43.23 -8.02
CA SER A 6 1.41 41.87 -8.33
C SER A 6 0.55 40.86 -7.57
N LEU A 7 -0.39 40.21 -8.27
CA LEU A 7 -1.09 39.03 -7.79
C LEU A 7 -0.05 37.90 -7.65
N ALA A 8 0.49 37.75 -6.44
CA ALA A 8 1.22 36.54 -6.07
C ALA A 8 0.23 35.38 -6.14
N THR A 9 0.29 34.60 -7.22
CA THR A 9 -0.33 33.28 -7.26
C THR A 9 0.33 32.48 -6.14
N ARG A 10 -0.34 32.41 -4.99
CA ARG A 10 0.00 31.52 -3.88
C ARG A 10 0.26 30.15 -4.50
N GLY A 11 1.54 29.81 -4.66
CA GLY A 11 1.94 28.49 -5.09
C GLY A 11 1.22 27.53 -4.19
N ARG A 12 0.34 26.70 -4.76
CA ARG A 12 -0.29 25.62 -4.01
C ARG A 12 0.85 24.89 -3.34
N PRO A 13 0.89 24.79 -2.00
CA PRO A 13 1.87 23.93 -1.38
C PRO A 13 1.66 22.56 -2.01
N LYS A 14 2.68 22.06 -2.72
CA LYS A 14 2.70 20.69 -3.21
C LYS A 14 2.60 19.89 -1.93
N ALA A 15 1.41 19.36 -1.63
CA ALA A 15 1.21 18.53 -0.46
C ALA A 15 2.35 17.52 -0.50
N ALA A 16 3.24 17.57 0.49
CA ALA A 16 4.29 16.58 0.63
C ALA A 16 3.51 15.26 0.72
N GLY A 17 3.50 14.54 -0.41
CA GLY A 17 2.60 13.42 -0.62
C GLY A 17 2.90 12.45 0.49
N SER A 18 1.97 12.32 1.44
CA SER A 18 2.07 11.29 2.45
C SER A 18 2.18 9.99 1.69
N GLU A 19 3.33 9.32 1.79
CA GLU A 19 3.52 8.02 1.16
C GLU A 19 2.50 7.08 1.80
N LYS A 20 1.35 6.91 1.15
CA LYS A 20 0.29 5.97 1.57
C LYS A 20 0.70 4.51 1.37
N ASN A 21 1.93 4.26 0.94
CA ASN A 21 2.45 2.95 0.57
C ASN A 21 3.53 2.55 1.57
N MET A 22 3.15 1.89 2.66
CA MET A 22 4.12 1.21 3.52
C MET A 22 4.71 0.01 2.78
N ARG A 23 6.05 -0.05 2.73
CA ARG A 23 6.78 -1.26 2.35
C ARG A 23 6.96 -2.12 3.59
N LEU A 24 6.51 -3.37 3.53
CA LEU A 24 6.67 -4.35 4.59
C LEU A 24 7.59 -5.47 4.09
N THR A 25 8.65 -5.74 4.83
CA THR A 25 9.53 -6.89 4.61
C THR A 25 9.14 -7.98 5.60
N ILE A 26 8.88 -9.19 5.10
CA ILE A 26 8.48 -10.34 5.91
C ILE A 26 9.51 -11.44 5.67
N TYR A 27 10.04 -12.01 6.75
CA TYR A 27 10.92 -13.16 6.68
C TYR A 27 10.08 -14.43 6.78
N LEU A 28 10.26 -15.32 5.82
CA LEU A 28 9.54 -16.59 5.70
C LEU A 28 10.57 -17.69 5.53
N THR A 29 10.24 -18.88 6.03
CA THR A 29 10.99 -20.09 5.71
C THR A 29 10.78 -20.48 4.24
N ASN A 30 11.67 -21.32 3.70
CA ASN A 30 11.57 -21.76 2.30
C ASN A 30 10.26 -22.53 2.02
N ASP A 31 9.78 -23.32 2.99
CA ASP A 31 8.54 -24.09 2.86
C ASP A 31 7.31 -23.18 2.86
N GLU A 32 7.26 -22.19 3.75
CA GLU A 32 6.17 -21.20 3.78
C GLU A 32 6.11 -20.39 2.48
N LYS A 33 7.26 -20.03 1.92
CA LYS A 33 7.34 -19.36 0.62
C LYS A 33 6.75 -20.23 -0.49
N ALA A 34 7.09 -21.53 -0.52
CA ALA A 34 6.57 -22.47 -1.52
C ALA A 34 5.05 -22.64 -1.41
N GLN A 35 4.52 -22.75 -0.19
CA GLN A 35 3.07 -22.83 0.05
C GLN A 35 2.34 -21.57 -0.43
N ILE A 36 2.86 -20.38 -0.11
CA ILE A 36 2.27 -19.11 -0.55
C ILE A 36 2.25 -19.03 -2.08
N GLU A 37 3.33 -19.44 -2.75
CA GLU A 37 3.38 -19.45 -4.22
C GLU A 37 2.36 -20.42 -4.83
N GLN A 38 2.19 -21.60 -4.26
CA GLN A 38 1.19 -22.58 -4.70
C GLN A 38 -0.23 -22.05 -4.52
N PHE A 39 -0.59 -21.59 -3.32
CA PHE A 39 -1.93 -21.05 -3.05
C PHE A 39 -2.24 -19.81 -3.88
N ALA A 40 -1.26 -18.91 -4.04
CA ALA A 40 -1.44 -17.74 -4.89
C ALA A 40 -1.71 -18.14 -6.34
N LYS A 41 -1.01 -19.17 -6.85
CA LYS A 41 -1.21 -19.71 -8.20
C LYS A 41 -2.58 -20.35 -8.38
N GLU A 42 -3.03 -21.17 -7.43
CA GLU A 42 -4.35 -21.81 -7.46
C GLU A 42 -5.49 -20.77 -7.49
N LEU A 43 -5.32 -19.68 -6.77
CA LEU A 43 -6.28 -18.57 -6.72
C LEU A 43 -6.12 -17.55 -7.85
N GLY A 44 -5.16 -17.76 -8.77
CA GLY A 44 -4.89 -16.86 -9.89
C GLY A 44 -4.44 -15.45 -9.47
N MET A 45 -3.80 -15.32 -8.30
CA MET A 45 -3.36 -14.06 -7.72
C MET A 45 -1.85 -14.02 -7.50
N SER A 46 -1.30 -12.83 -7.25
CA SER A 46 0.11 -12.71 -6.89
C SER A 46 0.34 -13.11 -5.42
N PRO A 47 1.51 -13.67 -5.06
CA PRO A 47 1.87 -13.97 -3.66
C PRO A 47 1.65 -12.78 -2.71
N THR A 48 2.01 -11.57 -3.15
CA THR A 48 1.81 -10.34 -2.37
C THR A 48 0.33 -10.02 -2.17
N ALA A 49 -0.52 -10.25 -3.17
CA ALA A 49 -1.97 -10.07 -3.04
C ALA A 49 -2.56 -11.11 -2.08
N PHE A 50 -2.10 -12.36 -2.16
CA PHE A 50 -2.50 -13.43 -1.25
C PHE A 50 -2.20 -13.10 0.21
N VAL A 51 -0.97 -12.68 0.53
CA VAL A 51 -0.57 -12.33 1.91
C VAL A 51 -1.41 -11.17 2.46
N LYS A 52 -1.70 -10.15 1.64
CA LYS A 52 -2.58 -9.04 2.05
C LYS A 52 -4.01 -9.52 2.29
N PHE A 53 -4.53 -10.37 1.41
CA PHE A 53 -5.89 -10.90 1.49
C PHE A 53 -6.06 -11.80 2.73
N SER A 54 -5.13 -12.72 2.97
CA SER A 54 -5.19 -13.63 4.12
C SER A 54 -5.14 -12.87 5.45
N THR A 55 -4.22 -11.91 5.58
CA THR A 55 -4.12 -11.03 6.75
C THR A 55 -5.42 -10.27 7.00
N PHE A 56 -6.02 -9.70 5.94
CA PHE A 56 -7.26 -8.95 6.04
C PHE A 56 -8.46 -9.83 6.41
N SER A 57 -8.53 -11.05 5.85
CA SER A 57 -9.58 -12.03 6.15
C SER A 57 -9.54 -12.46 7.61
N GLN A 58 -8.35 -12.74 8.17
CA GLN A 58 -8.20 -13.09 9.58
C GLN A 58 -8.66 -11.98 10.52
N MET A 59 -8.32 -10.72 10.24
CA MET A 59 -8.77 -9.59 11.06
C MET A 59 -10.30 -9.44 11.08
N LYS A 60 -10.99 -9.77 9.98
CA LYS A 60 -12.46 -9.73 9.94
C LYS A 60 -13.10 -10.86 10.74
N GLN A 61 -12.48 -12.04 10.80
CA GLN A 61 -13.01 -13.18 11.54
C GLN A 61 -12.81 -13.04 13.06
N GLN A 62 -11.79 -12.32 13.51
CA GLN A 62 -11.55 -12.07 14.95
C GLN A 62 -12.52 -11.06 15.59
N LYS A 63 -13.40 -10.43 14.79
CA LYS A 63 -14.33 -9.40 15.26
C LYS A 63 -15.79 -9.88 15.36
N ALA A 64 -16.01 -11.19 15.33
CA ALA A 64 -17.32 -11.84 15.49
C ALA A 64 -17.48 -12.38 16.92
#